data_AF-A0A645GKL2-F1
#
_entry.id   AF-A0A645GKL2-F1
#
_cell.length_a   1.000
_cell.length_b   1.000
_cell.length_c   1.000
_cell.angle_alpha   90.00
_cell.angle_beta   90.00
_cell.angle_gamma   90.00
#
_symmetry.space_group_name_H-M   'P 1'
#
loop_
_entity.id
_entity.type
_entity.pdbx_description
1 polymer ?
#
loop_
_entity_poly.entity_id
_entity_poly.type
_entity_poly.pdbx_seq_one_letter_code
_entity_poly.pdbx_strand_id
1 'polypeptide(L)'
;MEAAEKLAEEGIEVEIVNPMTLYPMDMGPIMESVRKTGRLIIAHEAAKTGGVGGEIAARIAESDCFDYMDAPIIRLGGLDVPIPYNRNLEAAVVPQIEDLMDAVYQVVGCDD
;
A
#
# COMPACT_ATOMS: atom_id res chain seq x y z
N MET A 1 3.74 -2.82 -10.68
CA MET A 1 4.35 -4.10 -11.07
C MET A 1 5.87 -3.98 -11.10
N GLU A 2 6.45 -2.94 -11.71
CA GLU A 2 7.91 -2.73 -11.76
C GLU A 2 8.63 -2.86 -10.40
N ALA A 3 8.10 -2.28 -9.31
CA ALA A 3 8.72 -2.43 -7.99
C ALA A 3 8.81 -3.88 -7.53
N ALA A 4 7.78 -4.70 -7.79
CA ALA A 4 7.78 -6.12 -7.41
C ALA A 4 8.80 -6.91 -8.23
N GLU A 5 9.02 -6.56 -9.50
CA GLU A 5 10.05 -7.19 -10.32
C GLU A 5 11.45 -6.91 -9.77
N LYS A 6 11.74 -5.65 -9.39
CA LYS A 6 13.01 -5.28 -8.76
C LYS A 6 13.22 -5.98 -7.41
N LEU A 7 12.19 -6.01 -6.57
CA LEU A 7 12.23 -6.68 -5.27
C LEU A 7 12.42 -8.20 -5.38
N ALA A 8 11.88 -8.82 -6.44
CA ALA A 8 12.09 -10.25 -6.69
C ALA A 8 13.57 -10.58 -7.00
N GLU A 9 14.33 -9.66 -7.59
CA GLU A 9 15.79 -9.81 -7.77
C GLU A 9 16.54 -9.88 -6.43
N GLU A 10 15.95 -9.30 -5.38
CA GLU A 10 16.46 -9.33 -4.00
C GLU A 10 15.86 -10.49 -3.17
N GLY A 11 15.03 -11.34 -3.79
CA GLY A 11 14.36 -12.47 -3.13
C GLY A 11 13.11 -12.09 -2.33
N ILE A 12 12.57 -10.89 -2.53
CA ILE A 12 11.33 -10.43 -1.89
C ILE A 12 10.16 -10.60 -2.87
N GLU A 13 9.26 -11.54 -2.56
CA GLU A 13 8.04 -11.73 -3.35
C GLU A 13 6.90 -10.84 -2.83
N VAL A 14 6.23 -10.13 -3.74
CA VAL A 14 5.13 -9.21 -3.42
C VAL A 14 3.85 -9.65 -4.11
N GLU A 15 2.79 -9.88 -3.33
CA GLU A 15 1.45 -10.08 -3.87
C GLU A 15 0.79 -8.72 -4.17
N ILE A 16 0.40 -8.51 -5.43
CA ILE A 16 -0.28 -7.29 -5.86
C ILE A 16 -1.78 -7.57 -5.97
N VAL A 17 -2.57 -6.94 -5.11
CA VAL A 17 -4.03 -7.02 -5.15
C VAL A 17 -4.61 -5.71 -5.68
N ASN A 18 -5.36 -5.79 -6.78
CA ASN A 18 -6.14 -4.68 -7.30
C ASN A 18 -7.63 -4.88 -6.94
N PRO A 19 -8.25 -4.03 -6.12
CA PRO A 19 -9.64 -4.20 -5.70
C PRO A 19 -10.65 -4.00 -6.84
N MET A 20 -10.27 -3.35 -7.96
CA MET A 20 -11.10 -3.01 -9.14
C MET A 20 -12.32 -2.11 -8.87
N THR A 21 -13.01 -2.27 -7.74
CA THR A 21 -14.21 -1.56 -7.33
C THR A 21 -13.99 -0.96 -5.94
N LEU A 22 -14.26 0.34 -5.78
CA LEU A 22 -14.14 1.02 -4.47
C LEU A 22 -15.45 1.00 -3.68
N TYR A 23 -16.59 0.94 -4.37
CA TYR A 23 -17.89 0.92 -3.70
C TYR A 23 -18.95 0.12 -4.50
N PRO A 24 -19.45 -1.00 -3.95
CA PRO A 24 -18.94 -1.69 -2.76
C PRO A 24 -17.56 -2.32 -3.03
N MET A 25 -16.59 -2.12 -2.13
CA MET A 25 -15.28 -2.74 -2.23
C MET A 25 -15.31 -4.20 -1.77
N ASP A 26 -14.77 -5.10 -2.60
CA ASP A 26 -14.53 -6.49 -2.21
C ASP A 26 -13.22 -6.60 -1.42
N MET A 27 -13.35 -6.85 -0.11
CA MET A 27 -12.20 -7.01 0.79
C MET A 27 -11.65 -8.44 0.82
N GLY A 28 -12.35 -9.42 0.21
CA GLY A 28 -11.98 -10.83 0.29
C GLY A 28 -10.53 -11.10 -0.15
N PRO A 29 -10.14 -10.71 -1.37
CA PRO A 29 -8.78 -10.91 -1.87
C PRO A 29 -7.69 -10.22 -1.02
N ILE A 30 -7.98 -9.01 -0.51
CA ILE A 30 -7.05 -8.26 0.33
C ILE A 30 -6.83 -9.01 1.65
N MET A 31 -7.91 -9.42 2.32
CA MET A 31 -7.85 -10.13 3.60
C MET A 31 -7.18 -11.51 3.46
N GLU A 32 -7.40 -12.23 2.37
CA GLU A 32 -6.72 -13.50 2.10
C GLU A 32 -5.19 -13.30 1.98
N SER A 33 -4.76 -12.32 1.19
CA SER A 33 -3.34 -11.98 1.02
C SER A 33 -2.69 -11.52 2.33
N VAL A 34 -3.38 -10.69 3.12
CA VAL A 34 -2.90 -10.23 4.44
C VAL A 34 -2.71 -11.41 5.39
N ARG A 35 -3.67 -12.34 5.50
CA ARG A 35 -3.50 -13.52 6.38
C ARG A 35 -2.32 -14.41 5.95
N LYS A 36 -1.99 -14.43 4.66
CA LYS A 36 -0.87 -15.22 4.13
C LYS A 36 0.49 -14.54 4.37
N THR A 37 0.56 -13.23 4.23
CA THR A 37 1.84 -12.47 4.21
C THR A 37 2.15 -11.72 5.50
N GLY A 38 1.12 -11.49 6.33
CA GLY A 38 1.19 -10.71 7.58
C GLY A 38 1.54 -9.23 7.39
N ARG A 39 1.55 -8.72 6.16
CA ARG A 39 2.03 -7.37 5.83
C ARG A 39 1.09 -6.71 4.83
N LEU A 40 0.91 -5.40 4.95
CA LEU A 40 0.05 -4.65 4.05
C LEU A 40 0.63 -3.27 3.74
N ILE A 41 0.84 -3.02 2.45
CA ILE A 41 1.11 -1.70 1.90
C ILE A 41 -0.04 -1.33 0.97
N ILE A 42 -0.61 -0.15 1.18
CA ILE A 42 -1.72 0.38 0.37
C ILE A 42 -1.18 1.56 -0.42
N ALA A 43 -1.23 1.49 -1.75
CA ALA A 43 -0.78 2.55 -2.64
C ALA A 43 -1.92 3.10 -3.50
N HIS A 44 -2.08 4.42 -3.53
CA HIS A 44 -3.03 5.12 -4.40
C HIS A 44 -2.58 6.55 -4.70
N GLU A 45 -3.10 7.16 -5.77
CA GLU A 45 -2.69 8.53 -6.18
C GLU A 45 -3.42 9.64 -5.43
N ALA A 46 -4.62 9.38 -4.91
CA ALA A 46 -5.37 10.36 -4.13
C ALA A 46 -4.58 10.79 -2.88
N ALA A 47 -4.89 11.97 -2.35
CA ALA A 47 -4.28 12.48 -1.12
C ALA A 47 -4.28 11.41 -0.01
N LYS A 48 -3.14 11.25 0.67
CA LYS A 48 -3.00 10.27 1.76
C LYS A 48 -4.04 10.50 2.84
N THR A 49 -4.35 11.76 3.15
CA THR A 49 -5.42 12.11 4.07
C THR A 49 -6.78 12.07 3.35
N GLY A 50 -7.73 11.30 3.90
CA GLY A 50 -9.07 11.16 3.31
C GLY A 50 -9.15 10.28 2.06
N GLY A 51 -8.02 9.76 1.57
CA GLY A 51 -7.97 8.79 0.48
C GLY A 51 -8.47 7.40 0.88
N VAL A 52 -8.71 6.56 -0.13
CA VAL A 52 -9.28 5.21 0.04
C VAL A 52 -8.42 4.29 0.91
N GLY A 53 -7.11 4.54 0.97
CA GLY A 53 -6.24 3.74 1.82
C GLY A 53 -6.58 3.85 3.31
N GLY A 54 -7.23 4.94 3.74
CA GLY A 54 -7.74 5.06 5.11
C GLY A 54 -8.84 4.03 5.41
N GLU A 55 -9.78 3.86 4.48
CA GLU A 55 -10.89 2.89 4.61
C GLU A 55 -10.36 1.45 4.61
N ILE A 56 -9.45 1.11 3.69
CA ILE A 56 -8.86 -0.24 3.63
C ILE A 56 -8.12 -0.55 4.94
N ALA A 57 -7.30 0.38 5.43
CA ALA A 57 -6.55 0.18 6.68
C ALA A 57 -7.49 0.02 7.88
N ALA A 58 -8.55 0.83 7.97
CA ALA A 58 -9.54 0.72 9.04
C ALA A 58 -10.24 -0.65 9.01
N ARG A 59 -10.69 -1.11 7.83
CA ARG A 59 -11.34 -2.42 7.69
C ARG A 59 -10.44 -3.60 8.06
N ILE A 60 -9.14 -3.51 7.80
CA ILE A 60 -8.18 -4.54 8.19
C ILE A 60 -7.95 -4.50 9.70
N ALA A 61 -7.82 -3.30 10.29
CA ALA A 61 -7.65 -3.15 11.73
C ALA A 61 -8.90 -3.57 12.53
N GLU A 62 -10.09 -3.44 11.96
CA GLU A 62 -11.36 -3.86 12.57
C GLU A 62 -11.68 -5.35 12.34
N SER A 63 -10.95 -6.05 11.45
CA SER A 63 -11.19 -7.45 11.14
C SER A 63 -10.27 -8.40 11.92
N ASP A 64 -10.52 -9.70 11.76
CA ASP A 64 -9.67 -10.78 12.25
C ASP A 64 -8.25 -10.76 11.65
N CYS A 65 -8.04 -10.04 10.53
CA CYS A 65 -6.74 -9.91 9.88
C CYS A 65 -5.73 -9.14 10.73
N PHE A 66 -6.20 -8.29 11.66
CA PHE A 66 -5.32 -7.54 12.55
C PHE A 66 -4.39 -8.45 13.37
N ASP A 67 -4.89 -9.61 13.80
CA ASP A 67 -4.11 -10.59 14.58
C ASP A 67 -2.99 -11.28 13.77
N TYR A 68 -3.03 -11.17 12.44
CA TYR A 68 -2.02 -11.73 11.53
C TYR A 68 -0.95 -10.71 11.12
N MET A 69 -1.08 -9.44 11.53
CA MET A 69 -0.15 -8.39 11.10
C MET A 69 1.18 -8.50 11.85
N ASP A 70 2.26 -8.79 11.12
CA ASP A 70 3.64 -8.81 11.62
C ASP A 70 4.28 -7.41 11.61
N ALA A 71 3.67 -6.46 10.90
CA ALA A 71 4.19 -5.11 10.71
C ALA A 71 3.04 -4.09 10.65
N PRO A 72 3.28 -2.79 10.90
CA PRO A 72 2.25 -1.77 10.75
C PRO A 72 1.77 -1.66 9.28
N ILE A 73 0.49 -1.35 9.10
CA ILE A 73 -0.08 -1.05 7.77
C ILE A 73 0.53 0.26 7.26
N ILE A 74 1.18 0.22 6.10
CA ILE A 74 1.76 1.41 5.46
C ILE A 74 0.84 1.92 4.36
N ARG A 75 0.59 3.23 4.36
CA ARG A 75 -0.22 3.91 3.33
C ARG A 75 0.65 4.89 2.55
N LEU A 76 0.75 4.63 1.26
CA LEU A 76 1.32 5.50 0.25
C LEU A 76 0.17 6.17 -0.49
N GLY A 77 0.08 7.49 -0.32
CA GLY A 77 -0.92 8.33 -0.97
C GLY A 77 -0.25 9.57 -1.53
N GLY A 78 -0.96 10.32 -2.36
CA GLY A 78 -0.48 11.61 -2.81
C GLY A 78 -0.22 12.56 -1.63
N LEU A 79 0.72 13.49 -1.80
CA LEU A 79 0.97 14.55 -0.80
C LEU A 79 -0.31 15.36 -0.57
N ASP A 80 -0.51 15.84 0.66
CA ASP A 80 -1.67 16.66 1.06
C ASP A 80 -1.53 18.12 0.57
N VAL A 81 -1.39 18.28 -0.74
CA VAL A 81 -1.19 19.57 -1.44
C VAL A 81 -2.06 19.63 -2.69
N PRO A 82 -2.44 20.84 -3.16
CA PRO A 82 -3.07 20.99 -4.46
C PRO A 82 -2.17 20.47 -5.59
N ILE A 83 -2.75 19.77 -6.56
CA ILE A 83 -2.00 19.22 -7.70
C ILE A 83 -1.39 20.38 -8.52
N PRO A 84 -0.06 20.44 -8.66
CA PRO A 84 0.60 21.48 -9.41
C PRO A 84 0.49 21.24 -10.92
N TYR A 85 0.45 22.31 -11.71
CA TYR A 85 0.40 22.22 -13.18
C TYR A 85 1.71 21.74 -13.82
N ASN A 86 2.85 22.00 -13.16
CA ASN A 86 4.14 21.57 -13.68
C ASN A 86 4.23 20.04 -13.62
N ARG A 87 4.46 19.40 -14.76
CA ARG A 87 4.49 17.94 -14.89
C ARG A 87 5.46 17.23 -13.93
N ASN A 88 6.63 17.82 -13.68
CA ASN A 88 7.60 17.22 -12.76
C ASN A 88 7.10 17.31 -11.31
N LEU A 89 6.45 18.41 -10.96
CA LEU A 89 5.86 18.56 -9.63
C LEU A 89 4.59 17.71 -9.47
N GLU A 90 3.81 17.53 -10.54
CA GLU A 90 2.63 16.66 -10.54
C GLU A 90 3.04 15.21 -10.25
N ALA A 91 4.06 14.72 -10.97
CA ALA A 91 4.63 13.40 -10.71
C ALA A 91 5.16 13.27 -9.28
N ALA A 92 5.83 14.30 -8.75
CA ALA A 92 6.35 14.29 -7.39
C ALA A 92 5.27 14.32 -6.29
N VAL A 93 4.00 14.58 -6.62
CA VAL A 93 2.90 14.54 -5.65
C VAL A 93 2.38 13.12 -5.43
N VAL A 94 2.44 12.24 -6.43
CA VAL A 94 1.93 10.87 -6.33
C VAL A 94 3.04 9.88 -5.99
N PRO A 95 2.74 8.76 -5.31
CA PRO A 95 3.76 7.76 -4.96
C PRO A 95 4.55 7.26 -6.18
N GLN A 96 5.87 7.21 -6.04
CA GLN A 96 6.79 6.68 -7.03
C GLN A 96 7.25 5.25 -6.65
N ILE A 97 8.04 4.64 -7.52
CA ILE A 97 8.55 3.29 -7.33
C ILE A 97 9.45 3.21 -6.10
N GLU A 98 10.27 4.23 -5.91
CA GLU A 98 11.18 4.36 -4.77
C GLU A 98 10.40 4.40 -3.45
N ASP A 99 9.31 5.15 -3.38
CA ASP A 99 8.44 5.19 -2.19
C ASP A 99 7.86 3.81 -1.85
N LEU A 100 7.54 3.01 -2.89
CA LEU A 100 7.02 1.65 -2.72
C LEU A 100 8.11 0.69 -2.24
N MET A 101 9.32 0.79 -2.77
CA MET A 101 10.46 -0.01 -2.33
C MET A 101 10.82 0.30 -0.87
N ASP A 102 10.90 1.58 -0.52
CA ASP A 102 11.17 2.02 0.85
C ASP A 102 10.11 1.49 1.84
N ALA A 103 8.83 1.52 1.45
CA ALA A 103 7.75 0.96 2.25
C ALA A 103 7.89 -0.57 2.42
N VAL A 104 8.32 -1.29 1.38
CA VAL A 104 8.59 -2.74 1.47
C VAL A 104 9.73 -3.02 2.43
N TYR A 105 10.85 -2.30 2.30
CA TYR A 105 11.98 -2.46 3.22
C TYR A 105 11.59 -2.15 4.66
N GLN A 106 10.74 -1.16 4.88
CA GLN A 106 10.22 -0.84 6.21
C GLN A 106 9.43 -2.01 6.82
N VAL A 107 8.55 -2.68 6.06
CA VAL A 107 7.70 -3.77 6.61
C VAL A 107 8.40 -5.13 6.64
N VAL A 108 9.42 -5.34 5.81
CA VAL A 108 10.24 -6.56 5.85
C VAL A 108 11.33 -6.46 6.92
N GLY A 109 11.93 -5.28 7.12
CA GLY A 109 12.98 -5.06 8.12
C GLY A 109 12.49 -4.81 9.55
N CYS A 110 11.19 -4.90 9.82
CA CYS A 110 10.57 -4.62 11.12
C CYS A 110 10.56 -5.84 12.06
N ASP A 111 11.40 -6.84 11.82
CA ASP A 111 11.50 -8.02 12.69
C ASP A 111 12.11 -7.62 14.06
N ASP A 112 11.27 -7.59 15.11
CA ASP A 112 11.65 -7.41 16.52
C ASP A 112 12.42 -8.62 17.11
#